data_AF-A0A2X4V6P2-F1
#
_entry.id   AF-A0A2X4V6P2-F1
#
_cell.length_a   1.000
_cell.length_b   1.000
_cell.length_c   1.000
_cell.angle_alpha   90.00
_cell.angle_beta   90.00
_cell.angle_gamma   90.00
#
_symmetry.space_group_name_H-M   'P 1'
#
loop_
_entity.id
_entity.type
_entity.pdbx_description
1 polymer ?
#
loop_
_entity_poly.entity_id
_entity_poly.type
_entity_poly.pdbx_seq_one_letter_code
_entity_poly.pdbx_strand_id
1 'polypeptide(L)'
;MARTTWPPLDKTSGDITAIAATDTTGLVSTSATTTVKQEVTATGADAANLKSYDSGKSYVIQEGTGANAKYFKANIDTSGKVSKGTEMSTTPTTEDPLSVLDKALSQVDSLRSSLGAVQNRFDSVINNLNSTVNNLSASQSRIQDADYATEVSNMSRANILQQAGTSVLAQANQSTQNVLTLLR
;
A
#
# COMPACT_ATOMS: atom_id res chain seq x y z
N MET A 1 -10.26 -63.42 20.29
CA MET A 1 -10.03 -63.74 18.86
C MET A 1 -11.06 -62.99 18.02
N ALA A 2 -10.62 -62.56 16.84
CA ALA A 2 -11.25 -61.69 15.83
C ALA A 2 -12.75 -61.95 15.54
N ARG A 3 -13.53 -61.03 14.94
CA ARG A 3 -13.16 -60.05 13.91
C ARG A 3 -14.21 -58.94 13.83
N THR A 4 -13.74 -57.69 13.85
CA THR A 4 -14.48 -56.51 13.42
C THR A 4 -14.73 -56.59 11.91
N THR A 5 -15.97 -56.49 11.47
CA THR A 5 -16.30 -56.16 10.07
C THR A 5 -17.24 -54.97 10.09
N TRP A 6 -16.74 -53.84 9.59
CA TRP A 6 -17.46 -52.57 9.44
C TRP A 6 -18.53 -52.65 8.33
N PRO A 7 -19.60 -51.83 8.42
CA PRO A 7 -20.68 -51.80 7.45
C PRO A 7 -20.20 -51.22 6.10
N PRO A 8 -20.73 -51.68 4.96
CA PRO A 8 -20.40 -51.10 3.66
C PRO A 8 -21.01 -49.70 3.52
N LEU A 9 -20.21 -48.75 3.02
CA LEU A 9 -20.65 -47.39 2.70
C LEU A 9 -21.34 -47.29 1.33
N ASP A 10 -22.53 -46.68 1.39
CA ASP A 10 -23.33 -45.92 0.42
C ASP A 10 -22.80 -45.83 -1.02
N LYS A 11 -23.67 -46.20 -1.98
CA LYS A 11 -23.65 -45.66 -3.35
C LYS A 11 -25.06 -45.62 -3.92
N THR A 12 -25.67 -44.44 -3.97
CA THR A 12 -26.87 -44.09 -4.78
C THR A 12 -28.21 -44.17 -4.04
N SER A 13 -28.26 -44.83 -2.87
CA SER A 13 -29.48 -44.94 -2.05
C SER A 13 -29.14 -45.75 -0.80
N GLY A 14 -29.17 -45.16 0.40
CA GLY A 14 -29.29 -45.95 1.64
C GLY A 14 -28.19 -45.76 2.69
N ASP A 15 -28.40 -44.78 3.57
CA ASP A 15 -28.00 -44.90 4.97
C ASP A 15 -28.93 -45.87 5.72
N ILE A 16 -28.40 -46.56 6.73
CA ILE A 16 -29.04 -47.68 7.47
C ILE A 16 -29.16 -47.34 8.97
N THR A 17 -30.22 -47.87 9.61
CA THR A 17 -30.48 -48.07 11.08
C THR A 17 -30.83 -46.83 11.94
N ALA A 18 -31.80 -46.83 12.87
CA ALA A 18 -32.84 -47.75 13.35
C ALA A 18 -33.89 -46.93 14.16
N ILE A 19 -35.16 -47.35 14.23
CA ILE A 19 -36.22 -46.72 15.05
C ILE A 19 -36.70 -47.70 16.14
N ALA A 20 -36.64 -47.28 17.40
CA ALA A 20 -37.47 -47.65 18.57
C ALA A 20 -36.82 -46.96 19.80
N ALA A 21 -37.46 -46.33 20.79
CA ALA A 21 -38.85 -46.23 21.22
C ALA A 21 -39.05 -44.97 22.12
N THR A 22 -40.29 -44.79 22.55
CA THR A 22 -41.01 -43.70 23.23
C THR A 22 -40.53 -43.26 24.64
N ASP A 23 -40.68 -41.94 24.88
CA ASP A 23 -41.03 -41.20 26.11
C ASP A 23 -40.07 -40.90 27.29
N THR A 24 -40.20 -39.63 27.74
CA THR A 24 -39.93 -39.02 29.07
C THR A 24 -38.53 -38.91 29.70
N THR A 25 -38.23 -37.66 30.10
CA THR A 25 -37.41 -37.19 31.25
C THR A 25 -35.88 -37.37 31.25
N GLY A 26 -35.15 -36.25 31.31
CA GLY A 26 -33.79 -36.20 31.88
C GLY A 26 -32.73 -35.53 30.99
N LEU A 27 -32.26 -34.36 31.41
CA LEU A 27 -31.16 -33.60 30.83
C LEU A 27 -29.81 -34.31 31.08
N VAL A 28 -29.13 -34.79 30.03
CA VAL A 28 -27.64 -34.89 29.98
C VAL A 28 -27.20 -34.54 28.57
N SER A 29 -26.39 -33.48 28.49
CA SER A 29 -25.82 -32.91 27.28
C SER A 29 -24.65 -33.75 26.79
N THR A 30 -24.71 -34.22 25.54
CA THR A 30 -23.54 -34.59 24.73
C THR A 30 -23.77 -34.03 23.34
N SER A 31 -22.89 -33.11 22.94
CA SER A 31 -22.89 -32.38 21.68
C SER A 31 -23.15 -33.27 20.46
N ALA A 32 -24.34 -33.18 19.88
CA ALA A 32 -24.63 -33.61 18.51
C ALA A 32 -25.94 -32.97 18.04
N THR A 33 -25.81 -31.93 17.21
CA THR A 33 -26.75 -31.52 16.16
C THR A 33 -28.22 -31.94 16.36
N THR A 34 -29.00 -31.12 17.05
CA THR A 34 -30.47 -31.15 16.92
C THR A 34 -30.84 -30.66 15.52
N THR A 35 -30.81 -31.56 14.54
CA THR A 35 -31.66 -31.43 13.34
C THR A 35 -32.68 -32.54 13.41
N VAL A 36 -33.79 -32.25 14.07
CA VAL A 36 -35.05 -32.95 13.80
C VAL A 36 -35.35 -32.66 12.33
N LYS A 37 -34.95 -33.56 11.42
CA LYS A 37 -35.50 -33.58 10.06
C LYS A 37 -36.94 -34.06 10.20
N GLN A 38 -37.82 -33.15 10.61
CA GLN A 38 -39.24 -33.31 10.37
C GLN A 38 -39.34 -33.29 8.84
N GLU A 39 -39.64 -34.42 8.22
CA GLU A 39 -39.98 -34.48 6.80
C GLU A 39 -41.38 -33.84 6.69
N VAL A 40 -41.44 -32.52 6.84
CA VAL A 40 -42.67 -31.79 6.63
C VAL A 40 -42.85 -31.74 5.13
N THR A 41 -43.88 -32.43 4.65
CA THR A 41 -44.31 -32.30 3.26
C THR A 41 -44.63 -30.82 3.02
N ALA A 42 -43.86 -30.18 2.14
CA ALA A 42 -44.08 -28.79 1.76
C ALA A 42 -45.55 -28.62 1.35
N THR A 43 -46.28 -27.77 2.07
CA THR A 43 -47.71 -27.55 1.87
C THR A 43 -47.98 -26.09 1.54
N GLY A 44 -49.04 -25.83 0.76
CA GLY A 44 -49.38 -24.49 0.26
C GLY A 44 -49.30 -24.37 -1.25
N ALA A 45 -49.91 -23.32 -1.80
CA ALA A 45 -50.04 -23.11 -3.25
C ALA A 45 -48.67 -23.00 -3.96
N ASP A 46 -47.66 -22.46 -3.27
CA ASP A 46 -46.32 -22.24 -3.81
C ASP A 46 -45.38 -23.45 -3.64
N ALA A 47 -45.81 -24.50 -2.93
CA ALA A 47 -44.97 -25.67 -2.63
C ALA A 47 -44.53 -26.43 -3.89
N ALA A 48 -45.34 -26.42 -4.95
CA ALA A 48 -45.00 -27.03 -6.25
C ALA A 48 -43.82 -26.33 -6.96
N ASN A 49 -43.61 -25.05 -6.67
CA ASN A 49 -42.60 -24.20 -7.28
C ASN A 49 -41.34 -24.06 -6.41
N LEU A 50 -41.31 -24.73 -5.25
CA LEU A 50 -40.15 -24.73 -4.36
C LEU A 50 -38.98 -25.51 -4.97
N LYS A 51 -37.81 -24.88 -5.03
CA LYS A 51 -36.54 -25.46 -5.48
C LYS A 51 -35.48 -25.24 -4.40
N SER A 52 -34.68 -26.26 -4.14
CA SER A 52 -33.49 -26.14 -3.30
C SER A 52 -32.33 -25.54 -4.08
N TYR A 53 -31.64 -24.59 -3.46
CA TYR A 53 -30.37 -24.02 -3.91
C TYR A 53 -29.27 -24.34 -2.88
N ASP A 54 -28.00 -24.28 -3.30
CA ASP A 54 -26.84 -24.57 -2.44
C ASP A 54 -26.92 -25.92 -1.71
N SER A 55 -27.08 -27.01 -2.47
CA SER A 55 -27.12 -28.39 -1.94
C SER A 55 -28.15 -28.62 -0.82
N GLY A 56 -29.29 -27.94 -0.88
CA GLY A 56 -30.38 -28.09 0.10
C GLY A 56 -30.26 -27.19 1.32
N LYS A 57 -29.31 -26.25 1.34
CA LYS A 57 -29.12 -25.29 2.44
C LYS A 57 -30.03 -24.06 2.34
N SER A 58 -30.59 -23.80 1.16
CA SER A 58 -31.50 -22.67 0.91
C SER A 58 -32.61 -23.08 -0.04
N TYR A 59 -33.75 -22.38 0.04
CA TYR A 59 -34.91 -22.64 -0.80
C TYR A 59 -35.37 -21.36 -1.51
N VAL A 60 -35.75 -21.51 -2.77
CA VAL A 60 -36.32 -20.46 -3.61
C VAL A 60 -37.60 -20.95 -4.25
N ILE A 61 -38.53 -20.04 -4.54
CA ILE A 61 -39.70 -20.34 -5.36
C ILE A 61 -39.39 -19.88 -6.78
N GLN A 62 -39.41 -20.81 -7.72
CA GLN A 62 -39.20 -20.54 -9.14
C GLN A 62 -40.54 -20.44 -9.86
N GLU A 63 -40.83 -19.30 -10.46
CA GLU A 63 -41.98 -19.13 -11.33
C GLU A 63 -41.53 -19.01 -12.78
N GLY A 64 -42.14 -19.81 -13.66
CA GLY A 64 -41.78 -19.88 -15.07
C GLY A 64 -40.57 -20.77 -15.36
N THR A 65 -40.41 -21.11 -16.64
CA THR A 65 -39.37 -22.02 -17.13
C THR A 65 -38.44 -21.29 -18.10
N GLY A 66 -37.14 -21.60 -18.05
CA GLY A 66 -36.13 -21.05 -18.97
C GLY A 66 -35.60 -19.66 -18.57
N ALA A 67 -35.18 -18.87 -19.55
CA ALA A 67 -34.50 -17.59 -19.34
C ALA A 67 -35.36 -16.49 -18.66
N ASN A 68 -36.69 -16.65 -18.66
CA ASN A 68 -37.63 -15.74 -18.01
C ASN A 68 -38.07 -16.21 -16.62
N ALA A 69 -37.44 -17.26 -16.07
CA ALA A 69 -37.77 -17.75 -14.75
C ALA A 69 -37.47 -16.67 -13.70
N LYS A 70 -38.49 -16.35 -12.89
CA LYS A 70 -38.36 -15.45 -11.76
C LYS A 70 -38.12 -16.28 -10.50
N TYR A 71 -37.21 -15.80 -9.66
CA TYR A 71 -36.89 -16.46 -8.40
C TYR A 71 -37.36 -15.57 -7.25
N PHE A 72 -37.97 -16.17 -6.25
CA PHE A 72 -38.43 -15.49 -5.05
C PHE A 72 -37.83 -16.18 -3.82
N LYS A 73 -37.58 -15.41 -2.76
CA LYS A 73 -37.19 -16.00 -1.47
C LYS A 73 -38.31 -16.91 -0.98
N ALA A 74 -38.00 -18.15 -0.60
CA ALA A 74 -38.99 -19.04 0.02
C ALA A 74 -38.99 -18.86 1.53
N ASN A 75 -40.17 -18.59 2.10
CA ASN A 75 -40.38 -18.65 3.55
C ASN A 75 -41.10 -19.95 3.89
N ILE A 76 -40.52 -20.76 4.77
CA ILE A 76 -41.08 -22.04 5.22
C ILE A 76 -41.36 -21.89 6.71
N ASP A 77 -42.63 -22.02 7.13
CA ASP A 77 -42.99 -21.96 8.54
C ASP A 77 -42.71 -23.29 9.28
N THR A 78 -42.89 -23.30 10.59
CA THR A 78 -42.70 -24.50 11.44
C THR A 78 -43.66 -25.64 11.14
N SER A 79 -44.72 -25.39 10.35
CA SER A 79 -45.69 -26.36 9.88
C SER A 79 -45.46 -26.76 8.41
N GLY A 80 -44.34 -26.32 7.81
CA GLY A 80 -43.93 -26.62 6.43
C GLY A 80 -44.73 -25.91 5.34
N LYS A 81 -45.47 -24.87 5.71
CA LYS A 81 -46.17 -24.04 4.73
C LYS A 81 -45.16 -23.16 4.01
N VAL A 82 -45.14 -23.30 2.68
CA VAL A 82 -44.28 -22.50 1.80
C VAL A 82 -45.02 -21.24 1.41
N SER A 83 -44.36 -20.09 1.51
CA SER A 83 -44.87 -18.81 1.04
C SER A 83 -43.83 -17.99 0.29
N LYS A 84 -44.31 -17.25 -0.70
CA LYS A 84 -43.52 -16.38 -1.55
C LYS A 84 -43.07 -15.11 -0.84
N GLY A 85 -41.75 -14.91 -0.80
CA GLY A 85 -41.10 -13.69 -0.33
C GLY A 85 -40.78 -12.71 -1.45
N THR A 86 -39.83 -11.82 -1.21
CA THR A 86 -39.39 -10.81 -2.17
C THR A 86 -38.80 -11.43 -3.44
N GLU A 87 -39.09 -10.84 -4.60
CA GLU A 87 -38.46 -11.19 -5.88
C GLU A 87 -36.95 -10.99 -5.78
N MET A 88 -36.19 -12.02 -6.16
CA MET A 88 -34.75 -11.99 -6.26
C MET A 88 -34.39 -11.56 -7.69
N SER A 89 -33.71 -10.42 -7.81
CA SER A 89 -33.16 -9.99 -9.09
C SER A 89 -32.09 -10.98 -9.55
N THR A 90 -32.24 -11.49 -10.76
CA THR A 90 -31.28 -12.39 -11.42
C THR A 90 -30.17 -11.63 -12.15
N THR A 91 -30.25 -10.30 -12.19
CA THR A 91 -29.26 -9.46 -12.85
C THR A 91 -28.13 -9.15 -11.85
N PRO A 92 -26.88 -9.57 -12.10
CA PRO A 92 -25.76 -9.01 -11.37
C PRO A 92 -25.66 -7.53 -11.74
N THR A 93 -26.05 -6.64 -10.84
CA THR A 93 -25.82 -5.21 -10.99
C THR A 93 -24.34 -4.95 -10.74
N THR A 94 -23.52 -5.11 -11.78
CA THR A 94 -22.22 -4.44 -11.80
C THR A 94 -22.53 -2.95 -11.93
N GLU A 95 -22.62 -2.23 -10.82
CA GLU A 95 -22.77 -0.77 -10.86
C GLU A 95 -21.67 -0.19 -11.77
N ASP A 96 -22.11 0.46 -12.84
CA ASP A 96 -21.36 1.11 -13.91
C ASP A 96 -19.83 0.85 -13.95
N PRO A 97 -19.34 -0.11 -14.76
CA PRO A 97 -17.90 -0.32 -14.95
C PRO A 97 -17.17 0.93 -15.47
N LEU A 98 -17.89 1.83 -16.16
CA LEU A 98 -17.37 3.13 -16.60
C LEU A 98 -17.10 4.07 -15.43
N SER A 99 -17.94 4.07 -14.38
CA SER A 99 -17.72 4.90 -13.19
C SER A 99 -16.44 4.50 -12.42
N VAL A 100 -16.15 3.19 -12.39
CA VAL A 100 -14.91 2.68 -11.78
C VAL A 100 -13.70 3.11 -12.61
N LEU A 101 -13.80 3.06 -13.94
CA LEU A 101 -12.73 3.51 -14.83
C LEU A 101 -12.46 5.02 -14.70
N ASP A 102 -13.50 5.84 -14.63
CA ASP A 102 -13.37 7.29 -14.45
C ASP A 102 -12.67 7.64 -13.13
N LYS A 103 -13.00 6.92 -12.04
CA LYS A 103 -12.30 7.07 -10.76
C LYS A 103 -10.83 6.69 -10.86
N ALA A 104 -10.51 5.60 -11.56
CA ALA A 104 -9.13 5.17 -11.77
C ALA A 104 -8.33 6.18 -12.62
N LEU A 105 -8.93 6.71 -13.68
CA LEU A 105 -8.33 7.76 -14.52
C LEU A 105 -8.08 9.04 -13.71
N SER A 106 -9.06 9.48 -12.92
CA SER A 106 -8.91 10.64 -12.05
C SER A 106 -7.74 10.50 -11.06
N GLN A 107 -7.53 9.31 -10.49
CA GLN A 107 -6.37 9.04 -9.62
C GLN A 107 -5.04 9.13 -10.37
N VAL A 108 -4.96 8.55 -11.57
CA VAL A 108 -3.75 8.62 -12.42
C VAL A 108 -3.44 10.06 -12.81
N ASP A 109 -4.45 10.84 -13.18
CA ASP A 109 -4.27 12.24 -13.56
C ASP A 109 -3.85 13.10 -12.36
N SER A 110 -4.40 12.85 -11.17
CA SER A 110 -3.95 13.50 -9.94
C SER A 110 -2.48 13.19 -9.63
N LEU A 111 -2.04 11.93 -9.84
CA LEU A 111 -0.65 11.55 -9.66
C LEU A 111 0.25 12.23 -10.70
N ARG A 112 -0.16 12.28 -11.96
CA ARG A 112 0.60 12.93 -13.03
C ARG A 112 0.74 14.44 -12.80
N SER A 113 -0.32 15.07 -12.32
CA SER A 113 -0.31 16.49 -11.94
C SER A 113 0.68 16.77 -10.81
N SER A 114 0.69 15.96 -9.76
CA SER A 114 1.63 16.13 -8.65
C SER A 114 3.09 15.91 -9.07
N LEU A 115 3.35 14.93 -9.95
CA LEU A 115 4.67 14.72 -10.56
C LEU A 115 5.11 15.93 -11.38
N GLY A 116 4.22 16.52 -12.18
CA GLY A 116 4.53 17.74 -12.95
C GLY A 116 4.83 18.94 -12.04
N ALA A 117 4.09 19.10 -10.93
CA ALA A 117 4.38 20.14 -9.94
C ALA A 117 5.76 19.95 -9.29
N VAL A 118 6.12 18.69 -8.97
CA VAL A 118 7.43 18.35 -8.42
C VAL A 118 8.56 18.62 -9.43
N GLN A 119 8.35 18.32 -10.72
CA GLN A 119 9.31 18.65 -11.79
C GLN A 119 9.55 20.17 -11.87
N ASN A 120 8.50 20.98 -11.90
CA ASN A 120 8.62 22.44 -11.89
C ASN A 120 9.40 22.97 -10.66
N ARG A 121 9.18 22.34 -9.50
CA ARG A 121 9.92 22.66 -8.28
C ARG A 121 11.39 22.28 -8.40
N PHE A 122 11.71 21.10 -8.95
CA PHE A 122 13.10 20.71 -9.19
C PHE A 122 13.79 21.65 -10.17
N ASP A 123 13.17 22.03 -11.28
CA ASP A 123 13.74 22.97 -12.23
C ASP A 123 14.03 24.33 -11.59
N SER A 124 13.11 24.83 -10.76
CA SER A 124 13.29 26.09 -10.02
C SER A 124 14.44 26.00 -9.02
N VAL A 125 14.53 24.90 -8.27
CA VAL A 125 15.61 24.65 -7.30
C VAL A 125 16.95 24.51 -8.01
N ILE A 126 17.03 23.79 -9.12
CA ILE A 126 18.25 23.62 -9.91
C ILE A 126 18.74 24.97 -10.41
N ASN A 127 17.85 25.80 -10.98
CA ASN A 127 18.21 27.13 -11.45
C ASN A 127 18.74 28.03 -10.31
N ASN A 128 18.08 28.00 -9.14
CA ASN A 128 18.53 28.75 -7.98
C ASN A 128 19.89 28.24 -7.44
N LEU A 129 20.09 26.92 -7.39
CA LEU A 129 21.36 26.30 -6.98
C LEU A 129 22.49 26.64 -7.94
N ASN A 130 22.27 26.60 -9.25
CA ASN A 130 23.27 26.99 -10.24
C ASN A 130 23.72 28.45 -10.05
N SER A 131 22.77 29.38 -9.84
CA SER A 131 23.12 30.77 -9.52
C SER A 131 23.90 30.88 -8.21
N THR A 132 23.51 30.12 -7.19
CA THR A 132 24.18 30.11 -5.87
C THR A 132 25.61 29.57 -5.98
N VAL A 133 25.82 28.47 -6.70
CA VAL A 133 27.14 27.88 -6.93
C VAL A 133 28.04 28.83 -7.71
N ASN A 134 27.52 29.48 -8.77
CA ASN A 134 28.29 30.47 -9.52
C ASN A 134 28.69 31.66 -8.65
N ASN A 135 27.76 32.20 -7.85
CA ASN A 135 28.05 33.31 -6.95
C ASN A 135 29.06 32.94 -5.85
N LEU A 136 28.93 31.74 -5.29
CA LEU A 136 29.83 31.24 -4.26
C LEU A 136 31.23 30.97 -4.83
N SER A 137 31.31 30.34 -5.99
CA SER A 137 32.58 30.10 -6.69
C SER A 137 33.30 31.40 -7.04
N ALA A 138 32.56 32.39 -7.58
CA ALA A 138 33.13 33.72 -7.87
C ALA A 138 33.60 34.44 -6.59
N SER A 139 32.86 34.32 -5.49
CA SER A 139 33.24 34.90 -4.19
C SER A 139 34.48 34.21 -3.63
N GLN A 140 34.55 32.88 -3.71
CA GLN A 140 35.69 32.10 -3.26
C GLN A 140 36.95 32.41 -4.08
N SER A 141 36.84 32.51 -5.40
CA SER A 141 37.94 32.94 -6.27
C SER A 141 38.46 34.32 -5.90
N ARG A 142 37.58 35.30 -5.62
CA ARG A 142 38.00 36.64 -5.16
C ARG A 142 38.72 36.62 -3.82
N ILE A 143 38.26 35.80 -2.86
CA ILE A 143 38.92 35.65 -1.56
C ILE A 143 40.30 35.04 -1.75
N GLN A 144 40.39 33.93 -2.49
CA GLN A 144 41.66 33.26 -2.76
C GLN A 144 42.65 34.18 -3.49
N ASP A 145 42.22 34.85 -4.55
CA ASP A 145 43.08 35.76 -5.31
C ASP A 145 43.56 36.95 -4.46
N ALA A 146 42.70 37.49 -3.59
CA ALA A 146 43.08 38.54 -2.66
C ALA A 146 44.10 38.04 -1.62
N ASP A 147 43.88 36.87 -1.05
CA ASP A 147 44.79 36.25 -0.07
C ASP A 147 46.16 35.97 -0.73
N TYR A 148 46.17 35.37 -1.93
CA TYR A 148 47.40 35.17 -2.70
C TYR A 148 48.12 36.49 -3.01
N ALA A 149 47.39 37.53 -3.44
CA ALA A 149 47.98 38.84 -3.70
C ALA A 149 48.63 39.45 -2.44
N THR A 150 48.01 39.29 -1.26
CA THR A 150 48.59 39.77 -0.01
C THR A 150 49.82 38.98 0.41
N GLU A 151 49.79 37.65 0.30
CA GLU A 151 50.94 36.80 0.65
C GLU A 151 52.13 37.04 -0.28
N VAL A 152 51.90 37.12 -1.60
CA VAL A 152 52.95 37.44 -2.58
C VAL A 152 53.53 38.84 -2.32
N SER A 153 52.69 39.81 -1.95
CA SER A 153 53.16 41.15 -1.57
C SER A 153 54.02 41.13 -0.30
N ASN A 154 53.63 40.33 0.70
CA ASN A 154 54.40 40.16 1.93
C ASN A 154 55.73 39.44 1.67
N MET A 155 55.72 38.38 0.86
CA MET A 155 56.93 37.67 0.42
C MET A 155 57.87 38.59 -0.33
N SER A 156 57.35 39.38 -1.29
CA SER A 156 58.14 40.37 -2.04
C SER A 156 58.74 41.43 -1.11
N ARG A 157 57.94 41.96 -0.18
CA ARG A 157 58.42 42.91 0.85
C ARG A 157 59.52 42.30 1.71
N ALA A 158 59.36 41.05 2.14
CA ALA A 158 60.37 40.33 2.93
C ALA A 158 61.68 40.14 2.13
N ASN A 159 61.60 39.78 0.86
CA ASN A 159 62.77 39.65 -0.03
C ASN A 159 63.49 41.00 -0.22
N ILE A 160 62.74 42.08 -0.45
CA ILE A 160 63.30 43.43 -0.56
C ILE A 160 63.97 43.84 0.76
N LEU A 161 63.34 43.57 1.90
CA LEU A 161 63.92 43.87 3.21
C LEU A 161 65.21 43.07 3.49
N GLN A 162 65.28 41.81 3.06
CA GLN A 162 66.50 41.00 3.18
C GLN A 162 67.63 41.55 2.29
N GLN A 163 67.34 41.94 1.06
CA GLN A 163 68.31 42.56 0.14
C GLN A 163 68.75 43.95 0.63
N ALA A 164 67.82 44.77 1.10
CA ALA A 164 68.12 46.08 1.68
C ALA A 164 68.90 45.93 2.99
N GLY A 165 68.55 44.98 3.85
CA GLY A 165 69.24 44.71 5.11
C GLY A 165 70.71 44.34 4.90
N THR A 166 71.01 43.50 3.90
CA THR A 166 72.41 43.16 3.56
C THR A 166 73.16 44.35 2.96
N SER A 167 72.53 45.14 2.09
CA SER A 167 73.13 46.36 1.51
C SER A 167 73.39 47.46 2.55
N VAL A 168 72.43 47.71 3.46
CA VAL A 168 72.56 48.67 4.56
C VAL A 168 73.63 48.21 5.54
N LEU A 169 73.71 46.91 5.86
CA LEU A 169 74.76 46.37 6.70
C LEU A 169 76.15 46.55 6.06
N ALA A 170 76.27 46.31 4.76
CA ALA A 170 77.50 46.55 4.00
C ALA A 170 77.89 48.04 4.00
N GLN A 171 76.92 48.95 3.81
CA GLN A 171 77.15 50.38 3.82
C GLN A 171 77.51 50.91 5.21
N ALA A 172 76.85 50.42 6.27
CA ALA A 172 77.17 50.73 7.65
C ALA A 172 78.62 50.30 7.99
N ASN A 173 79.01 49.08 7.60
CA ASN A 173 80.36 48.56 7.80
C ASN A 173 81.44 49.34 7.03
N GLN A 174 81.13 49.89 5.85
CA GLN A 174 82.05 50.80 5.15
C GLN A 174 82.15 52.17 5.83
N SER A 175 81.03 52.72 6.30
CA SER A 175 81.02 54.02 6.97
C SER A 175 81.80 53.99 8.30
N THR A 176 81.71 52.91 9.08
CA THR A 176 82.45 52.75 10.34
C THR A 176 83.95 52.65 10.11
N GLN A 177 84.38 51.97 9.05
CA GLN A 177 85.80 51.91 8.66
C GLN A 177 86.32 53.29 8.28
N ASN A 178 85.57 54.09 7.51
CA ASN A 178 85.96 55.45 7.15
C ASN A 178 86.14 56.37 8.38
N VAL A 179 85.32 56.20 9.43
CA VAL A 179 85.46 56.97 10.68
C VAL A 179 86.74 56.58 11.43
N LEU A 180 87.09 55.29 11.47
CA LEU A 180 88.35 54.85 12.07
C LEU A 180 89.58 55.40 11.32
N THR A 181 89.48 55.58 10.00
CA THR A 181 90.54 56.22 9.20
C THR A 181 90.71 57.71 9.55
N LEU A 182 89.65 58.38 10.01
CA LEU A 182 89.68 59.79 10.43
C LEU A 182 90.16 59.99 11.88
N LEU A 183 90.29 58.92 12.66
CA LEU A 183 90.78 58.95 14.04
C LEU A 183 92.24 58.50 14.18
N ARG A 184 92.93 58.27 13.05
CA ARG A 184 94.33 57.83 12.98
C ARG A 184 95.26 58.90 12.45
#